data_AF-A0A7C5DW53-F1
#
_entry.id   AF-A0A7C5DW53-F1
#
_cell.length_a   1.000
_cell.length_b   1.000
_cell.length_c   1.000
_cell.angle_alpha   90.00
_cell.angle_beta   90.00
_cell.angle_gamma   90.00
#
_symmetry.space_group_name_H-M   'P 1'
#
loop_
_entity.id
_entity.type
_entity.pdbx_description
1 polymer ?
#
loop_
_entity_poly.entity_id
_entity_poly.type
_entity_poly.pdbx_seq_one_letter_code
_entity_poly.pdbx_strand_id
1 'polypeptide(L)'
;MITNIWNELPQRFSNIELIENVITPNHLHCIIAIVGVPLVGTLKTVGDSPKRAGTRPAPTRLGDIVGAFKSITTNRYIQGVKRHGWTPFPGKLWQRNYYEHIME
;
A
#
# COMPACT_ATOMS: atom_id res chain seq x y z
N MET A 1 11.81 -12.32 -1.08
CA MET A 1 11.93 -10.84 -1.15
C MET A 1 10.57 -10.16 -1.09
N ILE A 2 9.69 -10.38 -2.08
CA ILE A 2 8.39 -9.69 -2.17
C ILE A 2 7.52 -9.89 -0.93
N THR A 3 7.31 -11.14 -0.51
CA THR A 3 6.48 -11.49 0.68
C THR A 3 6.99 -10.84 1.97
N ASN A 4 8.31 -10.76 2.15
CA ASN A 4 8.88 -10.12 3.35
C ASN A 4 8.55 -8.62 3.39
N ILE A 5 8.75 -7.94 2.26
CA ILE A 5 8.43 -6.50 2.15
C ILE A 5 6.93 -6.26 2.30
N TRP A 6 6.10 -7.16 1.77
CA TRP A 6 4.65 -7.13 1.98
C TRP A 6 4.31 -7.17 3.47
N ASN A 7 4.85 -8.15 4.21
CA ASN A 7 4.61 -8.32 5.65
C ASN A 7 5.18 -7.18 6.51
N GLU A 8 6.14 -6.41 6.00
CA GLU A 8 6.70 -5.22 6.66
C GLU A 8 5.82 -3.96 6.47
N LEU A 9 4.84 -3.96 5.56
CA LEU A 9 4.01 -2.79 5.28
C LEU A 9 3.27 -2.23 6.52
N PRO A 10 2.71 -3.03 7.44
CA PRO A 10 2.03 -2.50 8.65
C PRO A 10 2.97 -1.76 9.59
N GLN A 11 4.29 -2.03 9.54
CA GLN A 11 5.28 -1.28 10.31
C GLN A 11 5.44 0.15 9.77
N ARG A 12 5.17 0.35 8.48
CA ARG A 12 5.24 1.65 7.79
C ARG A 12 3.90 2.38 7.79
N PHE A 13 2.81 1.64 7.74
CA PHE A 13 1.45 2.14 7.68
C PHE A 13 0.63 1.50 8.81
N SER A 14 0.55 2.16 9.95
CA SER A 14 -0.11 1.60 11.14
C SER A 14 -1.64 1.45 10.99
N ASN A 15 -2.21 1.99 9.91
CA ASN A 15 -3.65 1.99 9.63
C ASN A 15 -4.06 0.94 8.59
N ILE A 16 -3.26 -0.12 8.40
CA ILE A 16 -3.59 -1.22 7.50
C ILE A 16 -3.44 -2.59 8.17
N GLU A 17 -4.27 -3.52 7.72
CA GLU A 17 -4.15 -4.95 8.00
C GLU A 17 -4.02 -5.72 6.68
N LEU A 18 -3.13 -6.71 6.66
CA LEU A 18 -2.90 -7.55 5.48
C LEU A 18 -3.70 -8.83 5.65
N ILE A 19 -4.57 -9.13 4.68
CA ILE A 19 -5.42 -10.32 4.75
C ILE A 19 -4.79 -11.45 3.94
N GLU A 20 -4.66 -11.26 2.63
CA GLU A 20 -4.16 -12.30 1.73
C GLU A 20 -3.29 -11.70 0.63
N ASN A 21 -2.37 -12.50 0.11
CA ASN A 21 -1.62 -12.18 -1.10
C ASN A 21 -1.30 -13.44 -1.91
N VAL A 22 -1.37 -13.32 -3.23
CA VAL A 22 -0.97 -14.33 -4.20
C VAL A 22 0.02 -13.71 -5.17
N ILE A 23 1.20 -14.33 -5.26
CA ILE A 23 2.24 -13.94 -6.22
C ILE A 23 2.16 -14.90 -7.40
N THR A 24 1.94 -14.34 -8.58
CA THR A 24 2.08 -15.06 -9.85
C THR A 24 3.30 -14.54 -10.60
N PRO A 25 3.76 -15.22 -11.68
CA PRO A 25 4.93 -14.77 -12.44
C PRO A 25 4.79 -13.35 -13.02
N ASN A 26 3.57 -12.87 -13.27
CA ASN A 26 3.33 -11.58 -13.93
C ASN A 26 2.65 -10.52 -13.04
N HIS A 27 2.00 -10.90 -11.93
CA HIS A 27 1.33 -9.94 -11.05
C HIS A 27 1.26 -10.41 -9.59
N LEU A 28 1.07 -9.45 -8.70
CA LEU A 28 0.69 -9.65 -7.31
C LEU A 28 -0.80 -9.30 -7.17
N HIS A 29 -1.58 -10.21 -6.61
CA HIS A 29 -2.93 -9.94 -6.14
C HIS A 29 -2.94 -9.94 -4.61
N CYS A 30 -3.61 -8.99 -3.98
CA CYS A 30 -3.57 -8.84 -2.54
C CYS A 30 -4.79 -8.13 -1.99
N ILE A 31 -5.11 -8.44 -0.74
CA ILE A 31 -6.23 -7.88 0.01
C ILE A 31 -5.66 -7.10 1.20
N ILE A 32 -6.04 -5.83 1.31
CA ILE A 32 -5.67 -4.93 2.40
C ILE A 32 -6.94 -4.36 3.01
N ALA A 33 -7.07 -4.43 4.33
CA ALA A 33 -8.06 -3.66 5.06
C ALA A 33 -7.43 -2.34 5.54
N ILE A 34 -8.10 -1.21 5.28
CA ILE A 34 -7.70 0.10 5.81
C ILE A 34 -8.53 0.36 7.06
N VAL A 35 -7.87 0.40 8.22
CA VAL A 35 -8.50 0.49 9.54
C VAL A 35 -8.27 1.86 10.18
N GLY A 36 -9.12 2.25 11.13
CA GLY A 36 -8.93 3.46 11.94
C GLY A 36 -9.14 4.79 11.20
N VAL A 37 -9.75 4.75 10.01
CA VAL A 37 -10.17 5.96 9.30
C VAL A 37 -11.51 6.42 9.89
N PRO A 38 -11.67 7.69 10.32
CA PRO A 38 -13.00 8.20 10.65
C PRO A 38 -13.90 8.04 9.44
N LEU A 39 -15.07 7.43 9.61
CA LEU A 39 -16.08 7.30 8.55
C LEU A 39 -16.49 8.70 8.09
N VAL A 40 -15.87 9.22 7.03
CA VAL A 40 -16.31 10.46 6.39
C VAL A 40 -17.40 10.07 5.39
N GLY A 41 -18.61 9.94 5.94
CA GLY A 41 -19.80 9.59 5.19
C GLY A 41 -20.90 9.21 6.17
N THR A 42 -21.92 10.06 6.26
CA THR A 42 -23.14 9.88 7.09
C THR A 42 -22.96 9.82 8.60
N LEU A 43 -23.07 10.99 9.24
CA LEU A 43 -24.16 11.35 10.15
C LEU A 43 -24.20 12.89 10.28
N LYS A 44 -25.26 13.53 9.75
CA LYS A 44 -25.66 14.87 10.21
C LYS A 44 -26.21 14.70 11.62
N THR A 45 -25.36 14.70 12.64
CA THR A 45 -25.81 14.99 14.00
C THR A 45 -25.91 16.49 14.14
N VAL A 46 -27.15 16.97 14.23
CA VAL A 46 -27.48 18.34 14.60
C VAL A 46 -26.84 18.63 15.95
N GLY A 47 -25.94 19.63 16.00
CA GLY A 47 -25.56 20.25 17.28
C GLY A 47 -24.11 20.14 17.73
N ASP A 48 -23.12 20.05 16.83
CA ASP A 48 -21.73 20.27 17.25
C ASP A 48 -21.00 21.29 16.38
N SER A 49 -20.40 22.25 17.08
CA SER A 49 -19.66 23.40 16.55
C SER A 49 -18.54 22.96 15.60
N PRO A 50 -18.12 23.76 14.60
CA PRO A 50 -17.12 23.34 13.64
C PRO A 50 -15.75 23.26 14.32
N LYS A 51 -15.40 22.08 14.86
CA LYS A 51 -14.01 21.73 15.13
C LYS A 51 -13.33 21.70 13.77
N ARG A 52 -12.68 22.82 13.45
CA ARG A 52 -11.82 23.00 12.28
C ARG A 52 -11.06 21.70 12.05
N ALA A 53 -11.25 21.10 10.88
CA ALA A 53 -10.43 19.98 10.45
C ALA A 53 -8.97 20.42 10.54
N GLY A 54 -8.27 19.95 11.57
CA GLY A 54 -6.84 20.16 11.66
C GLY A 54 -6.20 19.61 10.39
N THR A 55 -5.17 20.28 9.90
CA THR A 55 -4.29 19.89 8.79
C THR A 55 -3.50 18.62 9.10
N ARG A 56 -4.14 17.59 9.65
CA ARG A 56 -3.59 16.24 9.67
C ARG A 56 -3.52 15.78 8.22
N PRO A 57 -2.38 15.23 7.76
CA PRO A 57 -2.31 14.58 6.46
C PRO A 57 -3.49 13.61 6.36
N ALA A 58 -4.16 13.61 5.21
CA ALA A 58 -5.25 12.67 4.95
C ALA A 58 -4.83 11.25 5.38
N PRO A 59 -5.76 10.46 5.94
CA PRO A 59 -5.50 9.07 6.29
C PRO A 59 -4.85 8.39 5.08
N THR A 60 -3.73 7.70 5.30
CA THR A 60 -2.88 7.06 4.28
C THR A 60 -3.71 6.61 3.06
N ARG A 61 -3.44 7.15 1.87
CA ARG A 61 -4.18 6.75 0.67
C ARG A 61 -3.66 5.41 0.19
N LEU A 62 -4.53 4.58 -0.41
CA LEU A 62 -4.12 3.30 -1.00
C LEU A 62 -2.96 3.45 -1.98
N GLY A 63 -2.95 4.53 -2.77
CA GLY A 63 -1.85 4.86 -3.68
C GLY A 63 -0.49 5.07 -2.98
N ASP A 64 -0.46 5.59 -1.75
CA ASP A 64 0.78 5.78 -0.99
C ASP A 64 1.37 4.42 -0.56
N ILE A 65 0.50 3.49 -0.16
CA ILE A 65 0.87 2.11 0.22
C ILE A 65 1.42 1.37 -1.00
N VAL A 66 0.68 1.38 -2.11
CA VAL A 66 1.09 0.72 -3.36
C VAL A 66 2.38 1.34 -3.90
N GLY A 67 2.50 2.66 -3.89
CA GLY A 67 3.69 3.39 -4.34
C GLY A 67 4.92 3.02 -3.51
N ALA A 68 4.80 2.99 -2.18
CA ALA A 68 5.86 2.57 -1.29
C ALA A 68 6.28 1.13 -1.54
N PHE A 69 5.33 0.21 -1.64
CA PHE A 69 5.59 -1.19 -1.91
C PHE A 69 6.35 -1.40 -3.24
N LYS A 70 5.85 -0.79 -4.33
CA LYS A 70 6.52 -0.85 -5.65
C LYS A 70 7.93 -0.28 -5.61
N SER A 71 8.14 0.82 -4.88
CA SER A 71 9.45 1.47 -4.76
C SER A 71 10.45 0.60 -3.98
N ILE A 72 10.07 0.11 -2.80
CA ILE A 72 10.94 -0.68 -1.91
C ILE A 72 11.36 -1.97 -2.61
N THR A 73 10.40 -2.68 -3.20
CA THR A 73 10.65 -3.93 -3.93
C THR A 73 11.56 -3.71 -5.14
N THR A 74 11.35 -2.64 -5.91
CA THR A 74 12.22 -2.29 -7.04
C THR A 74 13.65 -1.98 -6.59
N ASN A 75 13.81 -1.20 -5.53
CA ASN A 75 15.14 -0.87 -5.01
C ASN A 75 15.87 -2.11 -4.48
N ARG A 76 15.18 -2.96 -3.70
CA ARG A 76 15.73 -4.23 -3.19
C ARG A 76 16.12 -5.17 -4.34
N TYR A 77 15.32 -5.22 -5.40
CA TYR A 77 15.65 -5.99 -6.60
C TYR A 77 16.90 -5.48 -7.30
N ILE A 78 17.01 -4.17 -7.52
CA ILE A 78 18.20 -3.55 -8.13
C ILE A 78 19.45 -3.84 -7.29
N GLN A 79 19.35 -3.78 -5.96
CA GLN A 79 20.45 -4.16 -5.07
C GLN A 79 20.81 -5.64 -5.19
N GLY A 80 19.81 -6.52 -5.29
CA GLY A 80 19.95 -7.94 -5.58
C GLY A 80 20.76 -8.21 -6.85
N VAL A 81 20.42 -7.53 -7.94
CA VAL A 81 21.15 -7.63 -9.21
C VAL A 81 22.59 -7.15 -9.06
N LYS A 82 22.80 -6.00 -8.42
CA LYS A 82 24.14 -5.38 -8.29
C LYS A 82 25.09 -6.11 -7.34
N ARG A 83 24.58 -6.72 -6.27
CA ARG A 83 25.38 -7.22 -5.14
C ARG A 83 25.28 -8.71 -4.91
N HIS A 84 24.20 -9.35 -5.38
CA HIS A 84 23.86 -10.73 -5.05
C HIS A 84 23.67 -11.60 -6.30
N GLY A 85 24.02 -11.10 -7.49
CA GLY A 85 24.01 -11.88 -8.74
C GLY A 85 22.62 -12.27 -9.26
N TRP A 86 21.56 -11.58 -8.84
CA TRP A 86 20.23 -11.84 -9.39
C TRP A 86 20.18 -11.51 -10.88
N THR A 87 19.42 -12.29 -11.64
CA THR A 87 19.25 -12.08 -13.08
C THR A 87 18.71 -10.67 -13.36
N PRO A 88 19.39 -9.84 -14.17
CA PRO A 88 18.85 -8.54 -14.56
C PRO A 88 17.54 -8.70 -15.34
N PHE A 89 16.57 -7.81 -15.08
CA PHE A 89 15.36 -7.71 -15.88
C PHE A 89 15.43 -6.42 -16.71
N PRO A 90 15.57 -6.49 -18.05
CA PRO A 90 15.64 -5.32 -18.92
C PRO A 90 14.23 -4.73 -19.09
N GLY A 91 13.73 -4.06 -18.06
CA GLY A 91 12.38 -3.51 -18.04
C GLY A 91 12.02 -2.87 -16.70
N LYS A 92 10.74 -2.54 -16.53
CA LYS A 92 10.21 -2.05 -15.26
C LYS A 92 9.61 -3.21 -14.49
N LEU A 93 10.04 -3.39 -13.23
CA LEU A 93 9.53 -4.45 -12.36
C LEU A 93 8.02 -4.35 -12.14
N TRP A 94 7.48 -3.12 -12.12
CA TRP A 94 6.06 -2.86 -11.95
C TRP A 94 5.50 -2.00 -13.08
N GLN A 95 4.25 -2.27 -13.45
CA GLN A 95 3.45 -1.36 -14.27
C GLN A 95 3.15 -0.06 -13.49
N ARG A 96 2.91 1.04 -14.23
CA ARG A 96 2.58 2.34 -13.64
C ARG A 96 1.30 2.27 -12.81
N ASN A 97 0.26 1.65 -13.38
CA ASN A 97 -1.06 1.56 -12.76
C ASN A 97 -1.14 0.35 -11.82
N TYR A 98 -2.22 0.30 -11.04
CA TYR A 98 -2.63 -0.85 -10.26
C TYR A 98 -4.15 -0.94 -10.31
N TYR A 99 -4.69 -2.14 -10.14
CA TYR A 99 -6.13 -2.37 -10.05
C TYR A 99 -6.52 -2.44 -8.58
N GLU A 100 -7.61 -1.76 -8.22
CA GLU A 100 -8.20 -1.80 -6.89
C GLU A 100 -9.68 -2.14 -7.03
N HIS A 101 -10.19 -2.92 -6.08
CA HIS A 101 -11.59 -3.28 -5.97
C HIS A 101 -11.97 -3.29 -4.49
N ILE A 102 -13.05 -2.59 -4.14
CA ILE A 102 -13.58 -2.57 -2.78
C ILE A 102 -14.46 -3.80 -2.62
N MET A 103 -14.15 -4.63 -1.63
CA MET A 103 -15.00 -5.75 -1.23
C MET A 103 -16.00 -5.23 -0.18
N GLU A 104 -17.30 -5.39 -0.47
CA GLU A 104 -18.41 -5.06 0.44
C GLU A 104 -18.90 -6.30 1.21
#